data_AF-A0A1J5J457-F1
#
_entry.id   AF-A0A1J5J457-F1
#
_cell.length_a   1.000
_cell.length_b   1.000
_cell.length_c   1.000
_cell.angle_alpha   90.00
_cell.angle_beta   90.00
_cell.angle_gamma   90.00
#
_symmetry.space_group_name_H-M   'P 1'
#
loop_
_entity.id
_entity.type
_entity.pdbx_description
1 polymer ?
#
loop_
_entity_poly.entity_id
_entity_poly.type
_entity_poly.pdbx_seq_one_letter_code
_entity_poly.pdbx_strand_id
1 'polypeptide(L)'
;MSRFMQIDVKVVPVYGSGGLRHAFPNLASWLKACGRDRLLREEPPLYQLVEGLERLATDPAVPAATKAGLMRLLPRFSRIRDEAREHLLSYRLKDLDACLYRLEDLFQDLEKELEW
;
A
#
# COMPACT_ATOMS: atom_id res chain seq x y z
N MET A 1 8.70 -12.18 27.63
CA MET A 1 7.25 -12.09 27.31
C MET A 1 6.44 -12.46 28.54
N SER A 2 5.29 -11.82 28.76
CA SER A 2 4.42 -12.14 29.91
C SER A 2 3.77 -13.52 29.74
N ARG A 3 3.55 -14.22 30.86
CA ARG A 3 3.01 -15.59 30.88
C ARG A 3 1.51 -15.66 30.57
N PHE A 4 0.81 -14.53 30.67
CA PHE A 4 -0.65 -14.45 30.54
C PHE A 4 -1.12 -13.28 29.67
N MET A 5 -0.18 -12.50 29.10
CA MET A 5 -0.51 -11.28 28.36
C MET A 5 0.40 -11.15 27.14
N GLN A 6 -0.19 -10.68 26.05
CA GLN A 6 0.51 -10.36 24.82
C GLN A 6 0.01 -9.03 24.29
N ILE A 7 0.92 -8.25 23.72
CA ILE A 7 0.59 -7.05 22.96
C ILE A 7 0.45 -7.46 21.49
N ASP A 8 -0.69 -7.11 20.90
CA ASP A 8 -0.97 -7.30 19.48
C ASP A 8 -1.04 -5.90 18.83
N VAL A 9 -0.25 -5.69 17.78
CA VAL A 9 -0.20 -4.41 17.05
C VAL A 9 -0.61 -4.68 15.61
N LYS A 10 -1.63 -3.97 15.14
CA LYS A 10 -2.20 -4.11 13.80
C LYS A 10 -2.29 -2.76 13.11
N VAL A 11 -1.92 -2.73 11.84
CA VAL A 11 -2.20 -1.60 10.94
C VAL A 11 -3.54 -1.87 10.28
N VAL A 12 -4.48 -0.93 10.40
CA VAL A 12 -5.84 -1.03 9.87
C VAL A 12 -6.10 0.09 8.86
N PRO A 13 -6.93 -0.16 7.83
CA PRO A 13 -7.26 0.87 6.85
C PRO A 13 -8.19 1.92 7.47
N VAL A 14 -7.94 3.20 7.16
CA VAL A 14 -8.76 4.35 7.63
C VAL A 14 -9.08 5.27 6.44
N TYR A 15 -9.79 4.73 5.44
CA TYR A 15 -10.13 5.48 4.22
C TYR A 15 -11.36 6.40 4.34
N GLY A 16 -12.04 6.40 5.49
CA GLY A 16 -13.27 7.18 5.71
C GLY A 16 -14.48 6.61 4.97
N SER A 17 -15.55 7.40 4.85
CA SER A 17 -16.87 6.96 4.36
C SER A 17 -16.91 6.57 2.88
N GLY A 18 -15.89 6.94 2.10
CA GLY A 18 -15.80 6.64 0.66
C GLY A 18 -14.90 5.45 0.32
N GLY A 19 -14.24 4.84 1.31
CA GLY A 19 -13.33 3.71 1.08
C GLY A 19 -12.11 4.04 0.22
N LEU A 20 -11.39 3.00 -0.20
CA LEU A 20 -10.18 3.13 -1.00
C LEU A 20 -10.46 3.86 -2.33
N ARG A 21 -11.64 3.61 -2.91
CA ARG A 21 -12.07 4.16 -4.21
C ARG A 21 -12.23 5.67 -4.21
N HIS A 22 -12.63 6.24 -3.08
CA HIS A 22 -12.76 7.69 -2.95
C HIS A 22 -11.45 8.34 -2.53
N ALA A 23 -10.65 7.65 -1.70
CA ALA A 23 -9.35 8.16 -1.27
C ALA A 23 -8.34 8.21 -2.43
N PHE A 24 -8.39 7.22 -3.33
CA PHE A 24 -7.46 7.08 -4.47
C PHE A 24 -8.23 6.63 -5.74
N PRO A 25 -9.01 7.52 -6.38
CA PRO A 25 -9.84 7.18 -7.54
C PRO A 25 -9.07 6.68 -8.78
N ASN A 26 -7.91 7.25 -9.09
CA ASN A 26 -7.07 6.86 -10.21
C ASN A 26 -6.46 5.49 -9.96
N LEU A 27 -5.89 5.27 -8.77
CA LEU A 27 -5.42 3.96 -8.34
C LEU A 27 -6.53 2.91 -8.40
N ALA A 28 -7.73 3.25 -7.93
CA ALA A 28 -8.86 2.32 -7.94
C ALA A 28 -9.28 1.94 -9.37
N SER A 29 -9.32 2.92 -10.27
CA SER A 29 -9.63 2.71 -11.68
C SER A 29 -8.56 1.89 -12.38
N TRP A 30 -7.29 2.16 -12.09
CA TRP A 30 -6.15 1.42 -12.61
C TRP A 30 -6.12 -0.03 -12.11
N LEU A 31 -6.31 -0.25 -10.80
CA LEU A 31 -6.41 -1.60 -10.24
C LEU A 31 -7.56 -2.40 -10.87
N LYS A 32 -8.70 -1.76 -11.14
CA LYS A 32 -9.81 -2.38 -11.86
C LYS A 32 -9.43 -2.73 -13.29
N ALA A 33 -8.76 -1.83 -14.02
CA ALA A 33 -8.27 -2.10 -15.38
C ALA A 33 -7.26 -3.27 -15.42
N CYS A 34 -6.46 -3.43 -14.36
CA CYS A 34 -5.56 -4.58 -14.19
C CYS A 34 -6.24 -5.84 -13.64
N GLY A 35 -7.57 -5.87 -13.52
CA GLY A 35 -8.34 -7.04 -13.06
C GLY A 35 -8.15 -7.35 -11.56
N ARG A 36 -7.81 -6.36 -10.74
CA ARG A 36 -7.55 -6.50 -9.30
C ARG A 36 -8.74 -6.10 -8.44
N ASP A 37 -9.95 -6.47 -8.84
CA ASP A 37 -11.19 -6.21 -8.10
C ASP A 37 -11.19 -6.77 -6.66
N ARG A 38 -10.38 -7.78 -6.39
CA ARG A 38 -10.20 -8.31 -5.03
C ARG A 38 -9.60 -7.27 -4.09
N LEU A 39 -8.55 -6.56 -4.49
CA LEU A 39 -7.91 -5.53 -3.67
C LEU A 39 -8.88 -4.37 -3.39
N LEU A 40 -9.73 -4.04 -4.36
CA LEU A 40 -10.76 -3.01 -4.21
C LEU A 40 -11.96 -3.43 -3.34
N ARG A 41 -12.11 -4.73 -3.06
CA ARG A 41 -13.16 -5.26 -2.17
C ARG A 41 -12.64 -5.46 -0.75
N GLU A 42 -11.40 -5.91 -0.62
CA GLU A 42 -10.76 -6.13 0.68
C GLU A 42 -10.34 -4.81 1.34
N GLU A 43 -10.10 -3.76 0.55
CA GLU A 43 -9.61 -2.45 1.01
C GLU A 43 -8.49 -2.56 2.05
N PRO A 44 -7.40 -3.30 1.75
CA PRO A 44 -6.32 -3.50 2.69
C PRO A 44 -5.63 -2.17 3.00
N PRO A 45 -5.02 -1.99 4.18
CA PRO A 45 -4.26 -0.78 4.49
C PRO A 45 -3.13 -0.58 3.48
N LEU A 46 -2.73 0.67 3.25
CA LEU A 46 -1.70 1.03 2.27
C LEU A 46 -0.41 0.22 2.44
N TYR A 47 -0.01 -0.03 3.69
CA TYR A 47 1.10 -0.92 4.04
C TYR A 47 1.00 -2.31 3.39
N GLN A 48 -0.17 -2.96 3.46
CA GLN A 48 -0.40 -4.27 2.84
C GLN A 48 -0.61 -4.16 1.32
N LEU A 49 -1.19 -3.06 0.84
CA LEU A 49 -1.44 -2.83 -0.57
C LEU A 49 -0.14 -2.82 -1.40
N VAL A 50 0.99 -2.42 -0.80
CA VAL A 50 2.32 -2.50 -1.43
C VAL A 50 2.65 -3.91 -1.94
N GLU A 51 2.31 -4.97 -1.21
CA GLU A 51 2.52 -6.35 -1.69
C GLU A 51 1.67 -6.65 -2.95
N GLY A 52 0.45 -6.09 -3.00
CA GLY A 52 -0.40 -6.18 -4.18
C GLY A 52 0.22 -5.47 -5.38
N LEU A 53 0.83 -4.31 -5.17
CA LEU A 53 1.53 -3.56 -6.21
C LEU A 53 2.78 -4.29 -6.71
N GLU A 54 3.59 -4.90 -5.83
CA GLU A 54 4.75 -5.71 -6.24
C GLU A 54 4.36 -6.91 -7.11
N ARG A 55 3.26 -7.59 -6.74
CA ARG A 55 2.72 -8.70 -7.55
C ARG A 55 2.25 -8.21 -8.91
N LEU A 56 1.61 -7.05 -8.97
CA LEU A 56 1.15 -6.46 -10.23
C LEU A 56 2.32 -6.03 -11.12
N ALA A 57 3.36 -5.45 -10.53
CA ALA A 57 4.57 -5.07 -11.24
C ALA A 57 5.26 -6.25 -11.95
N THR A 58 5.22 -7.43 -11.33
CA THR A 58 5.80 -8.66 -11.88
C THR A 58 4.83 -9.48 -12.75
N ASP A 59 3.56 -9.08 -12.83
CA ASP A 59 2.54 -9.77 -13.62
C ASP A 59 2.79 -9.61 -15.13
N PRO A 60 2.97 -10.71 -15.89
CA PRO A 60 3.10 -10.67 -17.34
C PRO A 60 1.78 -10.33 -18.06
N ALA A 61 0.62 -10.50 -17.42
CA ALA A 61 -0.67 -10.19 -18.00
C ALA A 61 -0.96 -8.67 -18.04
N VAL A 62 -0.20 -7.87 -17.28
CA VAL A 62 -0.33 -6.41 -17.27
C VAL A 62 0.70 -5.77 -18.20
N PRO A 63 0.28 -5.00 -19.23
CA PRO A 63 1.20 -4.36 -20.16
C PRO A 63 2.22 -3.46 -19.46
N ALA A 64 3.47 -3.47 -19.93
CA ALA A 64 4.56 -2.70 -19.34
C ALA A 64 4.26 -1.19 -19.29
N ALA A 65 3.63 -0.65 -20.33
CA ALA A 65 3.22 0.76 -20.39
C ALA A 65 2.24 1.12 -19.25
N THR A 66 1.30 0.23 -18.95
CA THR A 66 0.28 0.42 -17.90
C THR A 66 0.89 0.46 -16.50
N LYS A 67 2.03 -0.21 -16.28
CA LYS A 67 2.74 -0.23 -14.99
C LYS A 67 3.93 0.73 -14.91
N ALA A 68 4.16 1.59 -15.91
CA ALA A 68 5.35 2.45 -15.95
C ALA A 68 5.44 3.42 -14.74
N GLY A 69 4.34 4.10 -14.40
CA GLY A 69 4.26 4.98 -13.23
C GLY A 69 4.54 4.23 -11.93
N LEU A 70 3.93 3.06 -11.76
CA LEU A 70 4.18 2.17 -10.62
C LEU A 70 5.65 1.74 -10.54
N MET A 71 6.22 1.25 -11.64
CA MET A 71 7.59 0.71 -11.68
C MET A 71 8.63 1.73 -11.22
N ARG A 72 8.42 3.02 -11.51
CA ARG A 72 9.32 4.11 -11.09
C ARG A 72 9.28 4.35 -9.58
N LEU A 73 8.12 4.18 -8.94
CA LEU A 73 7.94 4.41 -7.50
C LEU A 73 8.11 3.13 -6.66
N LEU A 74 7.99 1.95 -7.27
CA LEU A 74 7.98 0.66 -6.58
C LEU A 74 9.19 0.43 -5.66
N PRO A 75 10.45 0.75 -6.05
CA PRO A 75 11.58 0.57 -5.14
C PRO A 75 11.45 1.37 -3.84
N ARG A 76 10.83 2.57 -3.90
CA ARG A 76 10.56 3.39 -2.72
C ARG A 76 9.45 2.77 -1.87
N PHE A 77 8.39 2.24 -2.48
CA PHE A 77 7.32 1.54 -1.78
C PHE A 77 7.85 0.33 -1.00
N SER A 78 8.59 -0.56 -1.67
CA SER A 78 9.17 -1.76 -1.05
C SER A 78 10.07 -1.37 0.13
N ARG A 79 10.94 -0.38 -0.05
CA ARG A 79 11.82 0.11 1.02
C ARG A 79 11.06 0.61 2.24
N ILE A 80 10.07 1.50 2.07
CA ILE A 80 9.34 2.07 3.21
C ILE A 80 8.49 0.99 3.89
N ARG A 81 7.89 0.06 3.14
CA ARG A 81 7.20 -1.09 3.72
C ARG A 81 8.14 -1.95 4.56
N ASP A 82 9.34 -2.23 4.07
CA ASP A 82 10.31 -3.07 4.80
C ASP A 82 10.81 -2.36 6.07
N GLU A 83 11.07 -1.05 6.02
CA GLU A 83 11.34 -0.21 7.20
C GLU A 83 10.17 -0.26 8.21
N ALA A 84 8.93 -0.07 7.73
CA ALA A 84 7.72 -0.15 8.55
C ALA A 84 7.57 -1.54 9.20
N ARG A 85 7.82 -2.62 8.45
CA ARG A 85 7.79 -3.99 8.96
C ARG A 85 8.78 -4.20 10.09
N GLU A 86 10.01 -3.68 9.95
CA GLU A 86 11.03 -3.77 10.99
C GLU A 86 10.60 -3.03 12.26
N HIS A 87 10.05 -1.81 12.12
CA HIS A 87 9.56 -1.04 13.25
C HIS A 87 8.35 -1.69 13.93
N LEU A 88 7.43 -2.29 13.16
CA LEU A 88 6.29 -3.05 13.67
C LEU A 88 6.76 -4.26 14.50
N LEU A 89 7.68 -5.07 13.97
CA LEU A 89 8.23 -6.25 14.66
C LEU A 89 9.04 -5.86 15.91
N SER A 90 9.65 -4.68 15.90
CA SER A 90 10.43 -4.15 17.02
C SER A 90 9.61 -3.31 18.00
N TYR A 91 8.29 -3.19 17.80
CA TYR A 91 7.39 -2.35 18.60
C TYR A 91 7.82 -0.86 18.68
N ARG A 92 8.53 -0.35 17.67
CA ARG A 92 8.91 1.06 17.55
C ARG A 92 7.77 1.86 16.90
N LEU A 93 6.70 2.07 17.67
CA LEU A 93 5.43 2.62 17.15
C LEU A 93 5.57 4.03 16.56
N LYS A 94 6.43 4.88 17.14
CA LYS A 94 6.67 6.24 16.62
C LYS A 94 7.32 6.22 15.23
N ASP A 95 8.30 5.35 15.04
CA ASP A 95 9.01 5.23 13.76
C ASP A 95 8.15 4.52 12.71
N LEU A 96 7.33 3.55 13.15
CA LEU A 96 6.29 2.93 12.32
C LEU A 96 5.32 4.00 11.80
N ASP A 97 4.79 4.85 12.67
CA ASP A 97 3.86 5.94 12.30
C ASP A 97 4.49 6.87 11.25
N ALA A 98 5.75 7.25 11.45
CA ALA A 98 6.50 8.04 10.47
C ALA A 98 6.70 7.32 9.11
N CYS A 99 6.78 5.97 9.09
CA CYS A 99 6.79 5.22 7.84
C CYS A 99 5.42 5.21 7.17
N LEU A 100 4.33 5.12 7.94
CA LEU A 100 2.97 5.12 7.40
C LEU A 100 2.65 6.45 6.71
N TYR A 101 3.01 7.59 7.31
CA TYR A 101 2.90 8.89 6.64
C TYR A 101 3.71 8.96 5.33
N ARG A 102 4.95 8.46 5.34
CA ARG A 102 5.77 8.41 4.11
C ARG A 102 5.17 7.49 3.03
N LEU A 103 4.48 6.42 3.43
CA LEU A 103 3.72 5.58 2.48
C LEU A 103 2.52 6.33 1.91
N GLU A 104 1.77 7.07 2.74
CA GLU A 104 0.67 7.91 2.28
C GLU A 104 1.12 8.91 1.23
N ASP A 105 2.20 9.66 1.50
CA ASP A 105 2.80 10.59 0.54
C ASP A 105 3.14 9.92 -0.79
N LEU A 106 3.73 8.71 -0.72
CA LEU A 106 4.10 7.98 -1.93
C LEU A 106 2.89 7.43 -2.70
N PHE A 107 1.81 7.08 -2.00
CA PHE A 107 0.54 6.75 -2.63
C PHE A 107 -0.12 7.96 -3.29
N GLN A 108 0.02 9.16 -2.71
CA GLN A 108 -0.40 10.41 -3.35
C GLN A 108 0.44 10.73 -4.60
N ASP A 109 1.74 10.45 -4.58
CA ASP A 109 2.59 10.56 -5.77
C ASP A 109 2.15 9.57 -6.86
N LEU A 110 1.87 8.32 -6.49
CA LEU A 110 1.37 7.31 -7.43
C LEU A 110 0.02 7.70 -8.03
N GLU A 111 -0.89 8.25 -7.24
CA GLU A 111 -2.20 8.70 -7.68
C GLU A 111 -2.12 9.74 -8.80
N LYS A 112 -1.15 10.66 -8.73
CA LYS A 112 -0.86 11.67 -9.77
C LYS A 112 -0.25 11.06 -11.02
N GLU A 113 0.58 10.04 -10.87
CA GLU A 113 1.20 9.34 -12.01
C GLU A 113 0.21 8.44 -12.76
N LEU A 114 -0.87 8.05 -12.08
CA LEU A 114 -1.99 7.32 -12.66
C LEU A 114 -3.09 8.26 -13.16
N GLU A 115 -2.87 9.58 -13.20
CA GLU A 115 -3.76 10.54 -13.84
C GLU A 115 -3.58 10.44 -15.37
N TRP A 116 -4.60 9.96 -16.06
CA TRP A 116 -4.61 9.56 -17.48
C TRP A 116 -5.94 9.93 -18.13
#